data_AF-A0A8S0FI72-F1
#
_entry.id   AF-A0A8S0FI72-F1
#
_cell.length_a   1.000
_cell.length_b   1.000
_cell.length_c   1.000
_cell.angle_alpha   90.00
_cell.angle_beta   90.00
_cell.angle_gamma   90.00
#
_symmetry.space_group_name_H-M   'P 1'
#
loop_
_entity.id
_entity.type
_entity.pdbx_description
1 polymer ?
#
loop_
_entity_poly.entity_id
_entity_poly.type
_entity_poly.pdbx_seq_one_letter_code
_entity_poly.pdbx_strand_id
1 'polypeptide(L)'
;MIATGSQPRQLPGVTIDNQQILDNRGALALSEVPPRLGVIGAGVIGLELGSVWNRVGSDVTLLEMAPTFLPALEARLSNEVRKAMIASGMKMQLAVEIEAIEQRDDGVHVRWRQGEKREESRFDKLILAIGRVPRLSGVDLVQLGLEADNRGGSLRRYCRR
;
A
#
# COMPACT_ATOMS: atom_id res chain seq x y z
N MET A 1 17.93 -17.29 17.16
CA MET A 1 17.06 -16.12 16.99
C MET A 1 16.70 -16.01 15.52
N ILE A 2 15.41 -15.91 15.16
CA ILE A 2 14.96 -15.66 13.77
C ILE A 2 14.41 -14.23 13.75
N ALA A 3 15.01 -13.37 12.94
CA ALA A 3 14.71 -11.93 12.89
C ALA A 3 14.79 -11.38 11.45
N THR A 4 14.25 -12.14 10.49
CA THR A 4 14.30 -11.82 9.05
C THR A 4 13.37 -10.68 8.63
N GLY A 5 12.52 -10.20 9.55
CA GLY A 5 11.65 -9.05 9.34
C GLY A 5 10.53 -9.34 8.34
N SER A 6 10.21 -8.35 7.51
CA SER A 6 9.08 -8.38 6.58
C SER A 6 9.45 -7.80 5.22
N GLN A 7 8.56 -8.00 4.24
CA GLN A 7 8.64 -7.40 2.92
C GLN A 7 7.27 -6.84 2.48
N PRO A 8 7.23 -5.90 1.53
CA PRO A 8 5.97 -5.42 0.95
C PRO A 8 5.15 -6.58 0.39
N ARG A 9 3.83 -6.52 0.59
CA ARG A 9 2.91 -7.47 -0.06
C ARG A 9 2.82 -7.14 -1.55
N GLN A 10 2.91 -8.16 -2.38
CA GLN A 10 2.70 -8.05 -3.82
C GLN A 10 1.22 -8.18 -4.15
N LEU A 11 0.75 -7.44 -5.14
CA LEU A 11 -0.59 -7.62 -5.72
C LEU A 11 -0.46 -8.59 -6.92
N PRO A 12 -1.22 -9.69 -6.98
CA PRO A 12 -1.12 -10.63 -8.10
C PRO A 12 -1.29 -9.94 -9.45
N GLY A 13 -0.42 -10.26 -10.41
CA GLY A 13 -0.43 -9.65 -11.74
C GLY A 13 0.21 -8.27 -11.85
N VAL A 14 0.74 -7.71 -10.75
CA VAL A 14 1.38 -6.39 -10.74
C VAL A 14 2.82 -6.51 -10.27
N THR A 15 3.74 -6.01 -11.09
CA THR A 15 5.17 -6.00 -10.78
C THR A 15 5.56 -4.64 -10.22
N ILE A 16 6.18 -4.63 -9.04
CA ILE A 16 6.81 -3.44 -8.47
C ILE A 16 8.22 -3.30 -9.08
N ASP A 17 8.39 -2.30 -9.94
CA ASP A 17 9.67 -2.01 -10.61
C ASP A 17 10.50 -0.94 -9.89
N ASN A 18 9.90 -0.24 -8.91
CA ASN A 18 10.47 0.94 -8.26
C ASN A 18 10.90 2.04 -9.23
N GLN A 19 10.27 2.09 -10.41
CA GLN A 19 10.40 3.15 -11.41
C GLN A 19 9.06 3.84 -11.63
N GLN A 20 8.00 3.10 -11.99
CA GLN A 20 6.64 3.62 -12.15
C GLN A 20 5.70 3.10 -11.06
N ILE A 21 5.84 1.82 -10.70
CA ILE A 21 5.09 1.18 -9.62
C ILE A 21 6.06 0.93 -8.47
N LEU A 22 5.81 1.58 -7.35
CA LEU A 22 6.73 1.75 -6.25
C LEU A 22 6.26 0.98 -5.01
N ASP A 23 7.21 0.37 -4.30
CA ASP A 23 7.00 0.04 -2.90
C ASP A 23 7.41 1.24 -2.01
N ASN A 24 7.43 1.03 -0.69
CA ASN A 24 7.82 2.06 0.25
C ASN A 24 9.28 2.52 0.10
N ARG A 25 10.19 1.72 -0.47
CA ARG A 25 11.58 2.11 -0.73
C ARG A 25 11.67 2.93 -2.00
N GLY A 26 11.07 2.48 -3.10
CA GLY A 26 11.02 3.24 -4.34
C GLY A 26 10.37 4.62 -4.14
N ALA A 27 9.28 4.66 -3.38
CA ALA A 27 8.59 5.90 -3.03
C ALA A 27 9.43 6.89 -2.22
N LEU A 28 10.43 6.44 -1.46
CA LEU A 28 11.34 7.32 -0.71
C LEU A 28 12.59 7.72 -1.52
N ALA A 29 12.85 7.02 -2.61
CA ALA A 29 14.03 7.20 -3.45
C ALA A 29 13.74 8.05 -4.71
N LEU A 30 12.51 8.55 -4.88
CA LEU A 30 12.16 9.44 -5.98
C LEU A 30 13.01 10.72 -5.91
N SER A 31 13.63 11.07 -7.05
CA SER A 31 14.45 12.29 -7.19
C SER A 31 13.63 13.53 -7.55
N GLU A 32 12.39 13.34 -7.99
CA GLU A 32 11.51 14.40 -8.49
C GLU A 32 10.10 14.21 -7.95
N VAL A 33 9.37 15.32 -7.77
CA VAL A 33 7.98 15.31 -7.30
C VAL A 33 7.08 14.87 -8.46
N PRO A 34 6.38 13.72 -8.37
CA PRO A 34 5.47 13.30 -9.43
C PRO A 34 4.23 14.21 -9.44
N PRO A 35 3.84 14.78 -10.59
CA PRO A 35 2.67 15.66 -10.66
C PRO A 35 1.38 14.98 -10.19
N ARG A 36 1.14 13.72 -10.60
CA ARG A 36 0.01 12.89 -10.16
C ARG A 36 0.51 11.61 -9.53
N LEU A 37 0.22 11.43 -8.25
CA LEU A 37 0.64 10.26 -7.48
C LEU A 37 -0.57 9.44 -7.04
N GLY A 38 -0.61 8.19 -7.49
CA GLY A 38 -1.56 7.20 -6.98
C GLY A 38 -0.98 6.48 -5.77
N VAL A 39 -1.81 6.18 -4.78
CA VAL A 39 -1.44 5.29 -3.67
C VAL A 39 -2.55 4.26 -3.47
N ILE A 40 -2.22 2.98 -3.55
CA ILE A 40 -3.15 1.89 -3.26
C ILE A 40 -2.89 1.39 -1.84
N GLY A 41 -3.90 1.53 -0.99
CA GLY A 41 -3.84 1.27 0.45
C GLY A 41 -3.75 2.57 1.27
N ALA A 42 -4.78 2.83 2.07
CA ALA A 42 -4.89 3.94 3.00
C ALA A 42 -4.56 3.53 4.45
N GLY A 43 -3.66 2.55 4.59
CA GLY A 43 -2.99 2.24 5.86
C GLY A 43 -1.91 3.26 6.21
N VAL A 44 -1.22 3.05 7.34
CA VAL A 44 -0.20 3.98 7.87
C VAL A 44 0.85 4.37 6.81
N ILE A 45 1.45 3.39 6.12
CA ILE A 45 2.49 3.66 5.10
C ILE A 45 1.93 4.50 3.95
N GLY A 46 0.73 4.18 3.45
CA GLY A 46 0.12 4.92 2.35
C GLY A 46 -0.23 6.35 2.73
N LEU A 47 -0.68 6.56 3.97
CA LEU A 47 -0.96 7.90 4.50
C LEU A 47 0.29 8.72 4.74
N GLU A 48 1.34 8.14 5.32
CA GLU A 48 2.61 8.82 5.57
C GLU A 48 3.26 9.26 4.25
N LEU A 49 3.43 8.33 3.31
CA LEU A 49 4.03 8.63 2.00
C LEU A 49 3.15 9.58 1.19
N GLY A 50 1.84 9.34 1.15
CA GLY A 50 0.89 10.22 0.48
C GLY A 50 0.94 11.64 1.04
N SER A 51 1.04 11.80 2.37
CA SER A 51 1.14 13.11 3.01
C SER A 51 2.45 13.82 2.69
N VAL A 52 3.57 13.09 2.66
CA VAL A 52 4.88 13.66 2.28
C VAL A 52 4.82 14.23 0.87
N TRP A 53 4.38 13.42 -0.09
CA TRP A 53 4.33 13.81 -1.50
C TRP A 53 3.29 14.90 -1.79
N ASN A 54 2.14 14.85 -1.13
CA ASN A 54 1.12 15.90 -1.21
C ASN A 54 1.66 17.27 -0.74
N ARG A 55 2.41 17.29 0.36
CA ARG A 55 2.99 18.54 0.90
C ARG A 55 4.06 19.16 0.01
N VAL A 56 4.78 18.34 -0.77
CA VAL A 56 5.79 18.83 -1.71
C VAL A 56 5.23 19.10 -3.11
N GLY A 57 3.92 18.93 -3.32
CA GLY A 57 3.21 19.43 -4.50
C GLY A 57 2.55 18.38 -5.40
N SER A 58 2.62 17.09 -5.09
CA SER A 58 1.92 16.06 -5.87
C SER A 58 0.40 16.14 -5.69
N ASP A 59 -0.36 15.95 -6.78
CA ASP A 59 -1.80 15.65 -6.71
C ASP A 59 -1.98 14.17 -6.31
N VAL A 60 -2.25 13.94 -5.03
CA VAL A 60 -2.29 12.59 -4.44
C VAL A 60 -3.71 12.04 -4.41
N THR A 61 -3.90 10.86 -5.00
CA THR A 61 -5.14 10.07 -4.86
C THR A 61 -4.87 8.75 -4.16
N LEU A 62 -5.56 8.51 -3.04
CA LEU A 62 -5.59 7.23 -2.34
C LEU A 62 -6.79 6.39 -2.77
N LEU A 63 -6.49 5.13 -3.06
CA LEU A 63 -7.46 4.09 -3.39
C LEU A 63 -7.37 2.99 -2.32
N GLU A 64 -8.41 2.81 -1.53
CA GLU A 64 -8.48 1.80 -0.47
C GLU A 64 -9.61 0.81 -0.74
N MET A 65 -9.27 -0.48 -0.71
CA MET A 65 -10.21 -1.56 -0.98
C MET A 65 -11.11 -1.83 0.23
N ALA A 66 -10.61 -1.60 1.43
CA ALA A 66 -11.41 -1.71 2.63
C ALA A 66 -12.50 -0.61 2.68
N PRO A 67 -13.71 -0.93 3.19
CA PRO A 67 -14.74 0.07 3.38
C PRO A 67 -14.44 1.02 4.55
N THR A 68 -13.64 0.55 5.51
CA THR A 68 -13.33 1.29 6.74
C THR A 68 -11.93 1.87 6.66
N PHE A 69 -11.82 3.18 6.81
CA PHE A 69 -10.54 3.87 6.95
C PHE A 69 -9.90 3.56 8.32
N LEU A 70 -8.59 3.27 8.33
CA LEU A 70 -7.81 2.95 9.53
C LEU A 70 -8.57 2.12 10.58
N PRO A 71 -8.99 0.87 10.25
CA PRO A 71 -9.89 0.07 11.08
C PRO A 71 -9.31 -0.34 12.45
N ALA A 72 -8.01 -0.14 12.65
CA ALA A 72 -7.35 -0.36 13.94
C ALA A 72 -7.58 0.81 14.94
N LEU A 73 -8.00 1.97 14.46
CA LEU A 73 -8.35 3.11 15.31
C LEU A 73 -9.84 3.10 15.65
N GLU A 74 -10.20 3.76 16.74
CA GLU A 74 -11.60 4.07 17.04
C GLU A 74 -12.22 4.88 15.89
N ALA A 75 -13.45 4.56 15.50
CA ALA A 75 -14.12 5.16 14.35
C ALA A 75 -14.15 6.70 14.38
N ARG A 76 -14.35 7.30 15.56
CA ARG A 76 -14.35 8.77 15.71
C ARG A 76 -12.98 9.36 15.35
N LEU A 77 -11.91 8.78 15.89
CA LEU A 77 -10.55 9.23 15.61
C LEU A 77 -10.18 9.02 14.13
N SER A 78 -10.52 7.86 13.58
CA SER A 78 -10.31 7.56 12.17
C SER A 78 -10.97 8.60 11.25
N ASN A 79 -12.22 8.98 11.55
CA ASN A 79 -12.95 10.00 10.79
C ASN A 79 -12.30 11.40 10.87
N GLU A 80 -11.81 11.80 12.05
CA GLU A 80 -11.13 13.10 12.19
C GLU A 80 -9.79 13.12 11.43
N VAL A 81 -9.03 12.02 11.47
CA VAL A 81 -7.81 11.87 10.66
C VAL A 81 -8.17 11.97 9.17
N ARG A 82 -9.22 11.29 8.72
CA ARG A 82 -9.64 11.33 7.31
C ARG A 82 -9.99 12.75 6.87
N LYS A 83 -10.76 13.49 7.68
CA LYS A 83 -11.12 14.89 7.39
C LYS A 83 -9.88 15.77 7.28
N ALA A 84 -8.93 15.62 8.20
CA ALA A 84 -7.69 16.40 8.19
C ALA A 84 -6.85 16.12 6.93
N MET A 85 -6.75 14.84 6.51
CA MET A 85 -6.03 14.47 5.29
C MET A 85 -6.69 15.05 4.04
N ILE A 86 -8.02 14.99 3.93
CA ILE A 86 -8.76 15.57 2.80
C ILE A 86 -8.62 17.10 2.80
N ALA A 87 -8.72 17.75 3.96
CA ALA A 87 -8.52 19.20 4.08
C ALA A 87 -7.10 19.63 3.68
N SER A 88 -6.11 18.74 3.79
CA SER A 88 -4.74 18.99 3.31
C SER A 88 -4.56 18.86 1.78
N GLY A 89 -5.62 18.49 1.05
CA GLY A 89 -5.62 18.39 -0.42
C GLY A 89 -5.60 16.96 -0.96
N MET A 90 -5.49 15.95 -0.10
CA MET A 90 -5.44 14.55 -0.53
C MET A 90 -6.84 14.05 -0.96
N LYS A 91 -6.90 13.36 -2.11
CA LYS A 91 -8.12 12.68 -2.57
C LYS A 91 -8.11 11.26 -2.02
N MET A 92 -9.27 10.76 -1.59
CA MET A 92 -9.36 9.41 -1.01
C MET A 92 -10.68 8.73 -1.35
N GLN A 93 -10.58 7.56 -1.97
CA GLN A 93 -11.69 6.66 -2.26
C GLN A 93 -11.54 5.38 -1.44
N LEU A 94 -12.59 5.03 -0.70
CA LEU A 94 -12.68 3.81 0.09
C LEU A 94 -13.63 2.82 -0.60
N ALA A 95 -13.62 1.57 -0.16
CA ALA A 95 -14.45 0.51 -0.73
C ALA A 95 -14.30 0.37 -2.26
N VAL A 96 -13.09 0.62 -2.78
CA VAL A 96 -12.84 0.46 -4.22
C VAL A 96 -12.39 -0.95 -4.56
N GLU A 97 -12.81 -1.45 -5.71
CA GLU A 97 -12.26 -2.68 -6.28
C GLU A 97 -11.33 -2.32 -7.43
N ILE A 98 -10.07 -2.69 -7.31
CA ILE A 98 -9.07 -2.49 -8.37
C ILE A 98 -9.27 -3.58 -9.42
N GLU A 99 -9.69 -3.18 -10.61
CA GLU A 99 -9.95 -4.09 -11.74
C GLU A 99 -8.66 -4.35 -12.54
N ALA A 100 -7.84 -3.32 -12.75
CA ALA A 100 -6.57 -3.45 -13.47
C ALA A 100 -5.56 -2.36 -13.10
N ILE A 101 -4.27 -2.70 -13.20
CA ILE A 101 -3.15 -1.77 -13.11
C ILE A 101 -2.25 -2.04 -14.31
N GLU A 102 -2.10 -1.05 -15.18
CA GLU A 102 -1.37 -1.18 -16.44
C GLU A 102 -0.32 -0.08 -16.52
N GLN A 103 0.95 -0.47 -16.69
CA GLN A 103 2.00 0.46 -17.06
C GLN A 103 1.92 0.76 -18.55
N ARG A 104 1.96 2.04 -18.90
CA ARG A 104 1.98 2.55 -20.27
C ARG A 104 3.12 3.58 -20.38
N ASP A 105 3.45 3.99 -21.60
CA ASP A 105 4.54 4.96 -21.85
C ASP A 105 4.29 6.31 -21.17
N ASP A 106 3.03 6.67 -21.00
CA ASP A 106 2.61 7.91 -20.35
C ASP A 106 2.35 7.75 -18.85
N GLY A 107 2.58 6.59 -18.23
CA GLY A 107 2.42 6.40 -16.79
C GLY A 107 1.62 5.15 -16.42
N VAL A 108 1.10 5.12 -15.20
CA VAL A 108 0.35 3.98 -14.65
C VAL A 108 -1.14 4.27 -14.69
N HIS A 109 -1.89 3.43 -15.40
CA HIS A 109 -3.34 3.51 -15.51
C HIS A 109 -3.97 2.51 -14.55
N VAL A 110 -4.80 3.00 -13.66
CA VAL A 110 -5.52 2.18 -12.66
C VAL A 110 -7.00 2.24 -12.97
N ARG A 111 -7.58 1.10 -13.33
CA ARG A 111 -9.03 0.91 -13.46
C ARG A 111 -9.58 0.38 -12.17
N TRP A 112 -10.62 1.02 -11.66
CA TRP A 112 -11.26 0.66 -10.41
C TRP A 112 -12.75 0.94 -10.45
N ARG A 113 -13.49 0.27 -9.57
CA ARG A 113 -14.92 0.52 -9.38
C ARG A 113 -15.26 0.80 -7.93
N GLN A 114 -16.31 1.57 -7.72
CA GLN A 114 -16.93 1.80 -6.41
C GLN A 114 -18.43 1.59 -6.60
N GLY A 115 -18.94 0.44 -6.15
CA GLY A 115 -20.27 -0.03 -6.53
C GLY A 115 -20.37 -0.23 -8.05
N GLU A 116 -21.37 0.40 -8.68
CA GLU A 116 -21.58 0.32 -10.13
C GLU A 116 -20.73 1.32 -10.93
N LYS A 117 -20.14 2.32 -10.25
CA LYS A 117 -19.34 3.35 -10.92
C LYS A 117 -17.95 2.81 -11.23
N ARG A 118 -17.59 2.80 -12.51
CA ARG A 118 -16.23 2.49 -13.00
C ARG A 118 -15.48 3.76 -13.33
N GLU A 119 -14.22 3.81 -12.95
CA GLU A 119 -13.31 4.92 -13.21
C GLU A 119 -11.94 4.38 -13.67
N GLU A 120 -11.27 5.16 -14.50
CA GLU A 120 -9.86 4.97 -14.84
C GLU A 120 -9.10 6.23 -14.44
N SER A 121 -7.96 6.06 -13.77
CA SER A 121 -7.09 7.15 -13.35
C SER A 121 -5.66 6.89 -13.82
N ARG A 122 -5.08 7.88 -14.51
CA ARG A 122 -3.66 7.91 -14.87
C ARG A 122 -2.85 8.60 -13.76
N PHE A 123 -1.75 7.97 -13.37
CA PHE A 123 -0.76 8.51 -12.44
C PHE A 123 0.64 8.48 -13.06
N ASP A 124 1.47 9.46 -12.74
CA ASP A 124 2.88 9.46 -13.18
C ASP A 124 3.71 8.44 -12.38
N LYS A 125 3.32 8.22 -11.11
CA LYS A 125 3.84 7.16 -10.23
C LYS A 125 2.71 6.56 -9.42
N LEU A 126 2.84 5.28 -9.08
CA LEU A 126 1.88 4.55 -8.24
C LEU A 126 2.60 3.89 -7.07
N ILE A 127 2.17 4.13 -5.84
CA ILE A 127 2.67 3.45 -4.64
C ILE A 127 1.74 2.30 -4.27
N LEU A 128 2.27 1.10 -4.10
CA LEU A 128 1.55 -0.04 -3.53
C LEU A 128 1.85 -0.17 -2.03
N ALA A 129 0.88 0.21 -1.20
CA ALA A 129 0.94 0.21 0.26
C ALA A 129 -0.11 -0.73 0.91
N ILE A 130 -0.33 -1.90 0.31
CA ILE A 130 -1.37 -2.88 0.69
C ILE A 130 -0.98 -3.83 1.85
N GLY A 131 -0.06 -3.38 2.69
CA GLY A 131 0.46 -4.13 3.83
C GLY A 131 1.77 -4.88 3.55
N ARG A 132 2.18 -5.65 4.55
CA ARG A 132 3.46 -6.35 4.59
C ARG A 132 3.26 -7.82 4.93
N VAL A 133 4.18 -8.67 4.49
CA VAL A 133 4.21 -10.09 4.79
C VAL A 133 5.55 -10.48 5.43
N PRO A 134 5.60 -11.52 6.28
CA PRO A 134 6.87 -12.01 6.81
C PRO A 134 7.86 -12.37 5.70
N ARG A 135 9.14 -12.06 5.91
CA ARG A 135 10.21 -12.42 4.97
C ARG A 135 10.79 -13.76 5.41
N LEU A 136 10.48 -14.81 4.67
CA LEU A 136 10.96 -16.17 4.92
C LEU A 136 11.96 -16.67 3.88
N SER A 137 12.36 -15.83 2.92
CA SER A 137 13.37 -16.20 1.93
C SER A 137 14.70 -16.55 2.62
N GLY A 138 15.26 -17.71 2.24
CA GLY A 138 16.49 -18.22 2.85
C GLY A 138 16.31 -18.83 4.24
N VAL A 139 15.08 -18.97 4.75
CA VAL A 139 14.78 -19.66 6.01
C VAL A 139 14.14 -21.01 5.70
N ASP A 140 14.85 -22.09 5.97
CA ASP A 140 14.28 -23.43 5.92
C ASP A 140 13.51 -23.72 7.22
N LEU A 141 12.21 -23.44 7.20
CA LEU A 141 11.35 -23.70 8.35
C LEU A 141 11.24 -25.19 8.68
N VAL A 142 11.31 -26.08 7.68
CA VAL A 142 11.21 -27.52 7.87
C VAL A 142 12.43 -28.06 8.60
N GLN A 143 13.64 -27.67 8.18
CA GLN A 143 14.87 -28.03 8.88
C GLN A 143 14.88 -27.52 10.33
N LEU A 144 14.19 -26.40 10.59
CA LEU A 144 14.06 -25.81 11.91
C LEU A 144 12.91 -26.38 12.75
N GLY A 145 12.11 -27.31 12.21
CA GLY A 145 10.94 -27.89 12.89
C GLY A 145 9.82 -26.88 13.13
N LEU A 146 9.71 -25.87 12.26
CA LEU A 146 8.75 -24.79 12.35
C LEU A 146 7.74 -24.86 11.20
N GLU A 147 6.51 -24.45 11.48
CA GLU A 147 5.44 -24.33 10.50
C GLU A 147 4.98 -22.87 10.42
N ALA A 148 4.75 -22.39 9.20
CA ALA A 148 4.12 -21.10 8.98
C ALA A 148 2.60 -21.22 9.11
N ASP A 149 1.98 -20.23 9.73
CA ASP A 149 0.54 -20.07 9.77
C ASP A 149 -0.01 -19.57 8.42
N ASN A 150 -1.34 -19.46 8.33
CA ASN A 150 -2.05 -19.03 7.13
C ASN A 150 -1.73 -17.58 6.68
N ARG A 151 -0.98 -16.81 7.48
CA ARG A 151 -0.52 -15.46 7.19
C ARG A 151 0.99 -15.39 6.94
N GLY A 152 1.67 -16.54 6.94
CA GLY A 152 3.11 -16.67 6.69
C GLY A 152 3.99 -16.45 7.92
N GLY A 153 3.43 -16.36 9.14
CA GLY A 153 4.20 -16.22 10.37
C GLY A 153 4.36 -17.56 11.09
N SER A 154 5.49 -17.81 11.77
CA SER A 154 5.66 -18.99 12.64
C SER A 154 5.92 -18.53 14.07
N LEU A 155 4.94 -18.65 14.98
CA LEU A 155 5.10 -18.24 16.38
C LEU A 155 4.45 -19.25 17.33
N ARG A 156 5.28 -19.91 18.17
CA ARG A 156 4.82 -20.56 19.41
C ARG A 156 4.77 -19.54 20.55
N ARG A 157 3.99 -19.86 21.58
CA ARG A 157 3.85 -19.04 22.80
C ARG A 157 5.24 -18.70 23.37
N TYR A 158 5.51 -17.43 23.66
CA TYR A 158 6.79 -16.86 24.14
C TYR A 158 7.95 -16.70 23.14
N CYS A 159 7.71 -16.75 21.82
CA CYS A 159 8.78 -16.61 20.82
C CYS A 159 9.95 -17.62 21.04
N ARG A 160 9.65 -18.77 21.65
CA ARG A 160 10.60 -19.88 21.82
C ARG A 160 10.39 -20.90 20.69
N ARG A 161 11.48 -21.57 20.31
CA ARG A 161 11.41 -22.75 19.43
C ARG A 161 10.60 -23.84 20.12
#